data_AF-A0AB39DH62-F1
#
_entry.id   AF-A0AB39DH62-F1
#
_cell.length_a   1.000
_cell.length_b   1.000
_cell.length_c   1.000
_cell.angle_alpha   90.00
_cell.angle_beta   90.00
_cell.angle_gamma   90.00
#
_symmetry.space_group_name_H-M   'P 1'
#
loop_
_entity.id
_entity.type
_entity.pdbx_description
1 polymer ?
#
loop_
_entity_poly.entity_id
_entity_poly.type
_entity_poly.pdbx_seq_one_letter_code
_entity_poly.pdbx_strand_id
1 'polypeptide(L)'
;MSNLPLVEPLIFSMPRFSLFFLFNLFFSLIGFFSVICLFRFNKSLLVRPAYYCSIGWLLLYQIPLSFFSEKFFESLAHAWRWSIIIHMVECSLLLWCVLTSVKFKTRKHALHFDFPELGLAARWLPVGLLLLMVAIYFRVVPYDCTGLYALWADPWMTLLAREFSIKLIGSSPATYALGAAANIISPLVVAFSIFRAKKFFLEKNYLYFFIWLSFGILAIILVLTSGTKGLLIPTLIMVVAASLLWGGSWVSRVGMLISAIALVASTMVFFELARERDGVAGAKYDFAQCVVETKTCAQSMVLVQSLAHREGSLGLSNYLVKQIDDRLSCMCSSQGDGGQCPAVGVAAYRPKGVDQADRAATLFQAILNRAFAVPFQVGSWHLMYAESVVVDGWKTLPFARRLFGESLNMPALVYQKYGTIYSKGDKTSTSTAPTSFLLYYPSYLGWFGLFVALSALVVWDFIFSFFALRLDDRLFPVAAGIAAITSMNFMSSDFLTVLISHGGAVGLLFVIAFVLLGRSHNNKASISR
;
A
#
# COMPACT_ATOMS: atom_id res chain seq x y z
N MET A 1 -4.64 -11.98 -30.14
CA MET A 1 -5.61 -11.51 -29.13
C MET A 1 -6.22 -10.23 -29.67
N SER A 2 -7.54 -10.17 -29.82
CA SER A 2 -8.25 -8.95 -30.18
C SER A 2 -7.88 -7.82 -29.21
N ASN A 3 -7.74 -6.60 -29.71
CA ASN A 3 -7.48 -5.40 -28.89
C ASN A 3 -8.66 -5.20 -27.94
N LEU A 4 -8.54 -5.69 -26.70
CA LEU A 4 -9.53 -5.46 -25.66
C LEU A 4 -9.29 -4.06 -25.07
N PRO A 5 -10.27 -3.13 -25.13
CA PRO A 5 -10.09 -1.73 -24.72
C PRO A 5 -9.57 -1.54 -23.29
N LEU A 6 -9.92 -2.45 -22.37
CA LEU A 6 -9.43 -2.44 -20.98
C LEU A 6 -7.97 -2.89 -20.81
N VAL A 7 -7.28 -3.29 -21.87
CA VAL A 7 -5.85 -3.66 -21.81
C VAL A 7 -4.95 -2.48 -22.22
N GLU A 8 -5.52 -1.52 -22.95
CA GLU A 8 -4.83 -0.29 -23.35
C GLU A 8 -4.83 0.76 -22.22
N PRO A 9 -3.90 1.74 -22.25
CA PRO A 9 -3.92 2.85 -21.30
C PRO A 9 -5.28 3.53 -21.22
N LEU A 10 -5.84 3.60 -20.02
CA LEU A 10 -7.09 4.31 -19.77
C LEU A 10 -6.82 5.82 -19.73
N ILE A 11 -7.29 6.50 -20.76
CA ILE A 11 -7.28 7.96 -20.86
C ILE A 11 -8.66 8.45 -20.43
N PHE A 12 -8.70 9.40 -19.49
CA PHE A 12 -9.94 10.06 -19.11
C PHE A 12 -10.50 10.83 -20.31
N SER A 13 -11.62 10.36 -20.84
CA SER A 13 -12.38 10.98 -21.92
C SER A 13 -13.85 11.01 -21.54
N MET A 14 -14.61 11.94 -22.10
CA MET A 14 -16.06 11.95 -21.91
C MET A 14 -16.66 10.69 -22.53
N PRO A 15 -17.35 9.83 -21.75
CA PRO A 15 -17.95 8.61 -22.26
C PRO A 15 -19.16 8.92 -23.15
N ARG A 16 -19.46 8.04 -24.11
CA ARG A 16 -20.69 8.13 -24.90
C ARG A 16 -21.93 7.99 -24.02
N PHE A 17 -22.95 8.80 -24.29
CA PHE A 17 -24.24 8.71 -23.62
C PHE A 17 -24.91 7.37 -23.95
N SER A 18 -24.90 6.45 -22.97
CA SER A 18 -25.54 5.14 -23.05
C SER A 18 -26.31 4.85 -21.77
N LEU A 19 -27.27 3.92 -21.82
CA LEU A 19 -28.00 3.48 -20.62
C LEU A 19 -27.05 2.93 -19.55
N PHE A 20 -26.01 2.19 -19.98
CA PHE A 20 -24.98 1.67 -19.09
C PHE A 20 -24.20 2.80 -18.41
N PHE A 21 -23.78 3.84 -19.15
CA PHE A 21 -23.14 5.01 -18.57
C PHE A 21 -24.03 5.72 -17.54
N LEU A 22 -25.28 6.01 -17.90
CA LEU A 22 -26.23 6.72 -17.03
C LEU A 22 -26.52 5.95 -15.74
N PHE A 23 -26.65 4.63 -15.83
CA PHE A 23 -26.81 3.75 -14.68
C PHE A 23 -25.62 3.87 -13.72
N ASN A 24 -24.39 3.70 -14.24
CA ASN A 24 -23.19 3.77 -13.40
C ASN A 24 -23.01 5.17 -12.79
N LEU A 25 -23.27 6.23 -13.56
CA LEU A 25 -23.19 7.62 -13.08
C LEU A 25 -24.19 7.89 -11.95
N PHE A 26 -25.44 7.45 -12.11
CA PHE A 26 -26.48 7.61 -11.10
C PHE A 26 -26.07 7.01 -9.76
N PHE A 27 -25.60 5.76 -9.75
CA PHE A 27 -25.15 5.13 -8.51
C PHE A 27 -23.89 5.79 -7.93
N SER A 28 -22.93 6.20 -8.77
CA SER A 28 -21.75 6.95 -8.32
C SER A 28 -22.12 8.25 -7.61
N LEU A 29 -23.08 9.00 -8.15
CA LEU A 29 -23.59 10.22 -7.52
C LEU A 29 -24.28 9.92 -6.18
N ILE A 30 -25.13 8.89 -6.13
CA ILE A 30 -25.78 8.46 -4.88
C ILE A 30 -24.74 8.06 -3.83
N GLY A 31 -23.74 7.25 -4.19
CA GLY A 31 -22.65 6.85 -3.29
C GLY A 31 -21.92 8.07 -2.75
N PHE A 32 -21.52 8.99 -3.63
CA PHE A 32 -20.84 10.23 -3.27
C PHE A 32 -21.64 11.09 -2.28
N PHE A 33 -22.91 11.38 -2.59
CA PHE A 33 -23.76 12.15 -1.69
C PHE A 33 -24.04 11.42 -0.37
N SER A 34 -24.19 10.09 -0.41
CA SER A 34 -24.43 9.28 0.78
C SER A 34 -23.24 9.28 1.74
N VAL A 35 -22.02 9.15 1.23
CA VAL A 35 -20.77 9.25 2.02
C VAL A 35 -20.69 10.61 2.71
N ILE A 36 -20.92 11.70 1.97
CA ILE A 36 -20.86 13.08 2.52
C ILE A 36 -21.96 13.29 3.57
N CYS A 37 -23.18 12.85 3.27
CA CYS A 37 -24.34 12.94 4.16
C CYS A 37 -24.06 12.20 5.47
N LEU A 38 -23.59 10.95 5.38
CA LEU A 38 -23.24 10.12 6.53
C LEU A 38 -22.17 10.76 7.40
N PHE A 39 -21.11 11.30 6.80
CA PHE A 39 -20.06 12.00 7.53
C PHE A 39 -20.58 13.22 8.29
N ARG A 40 -21.45 14.01 7.64
CA ARG A 40 -22.04 15.20 8.22
C ARG A 40 -22.90 14.86 9.45
N PHE A 41 -23.67 13.77 9.39
CA PHE A 41 -24.54 13.35 10.48
C PHE A 41 -23.83 12.54 11.56
N ASN A 42 -22.77 11.80 11.23
CA ASN A 42 -22.06 10.96 12.18
C ASN A 42 -20.54 11.01 12.01
N LYS A 43 -19.90 11.85 12.82
CA LYS A 43 -18.44 12.00 12.82
C LYS A 43 -17.70 10.79 13.39
N SER A 44 -18.38 9.90 14.12
CA SER A 44 -17.75 8.67 14.64
C SER A 44 -17.42 7.65 13.53
N LEU A 45 -17.91 7.86 12.31
CA LEU A 45 -17.56 7.07 11.15
C LEU A 45 -16.04 7.11 10.83
N LEU A 46 -15.31 8.11 11.34
CA LEU A 46 -13.86 8.23 11.17
C LEU A 46 -13.05 7.10 11.82
N VAL A 47 -13.62 6.26 12.68
CA VAL A 47 -12.91 5.08 13.19
C VAL A 47 -13.41 3.78 12.58
N ARG A 48 -14.25 3.85 11.54
CA ARG A 48 -14.91 2.70 10.95
C ARG A 48 -14.24 2.28 9.65
N PRO A 49 -13.57 1.12 9.59
CA PRO A 49 -13.03 0.58 8.35
C PRO A 49 -14.05 0.50 7.21
N ALA A 50 -15.32 0.16 7.48
CA ALA A 50 -16.34 0.07 6.44
C ALA A 50 -16.60 1.42 5.74
N TYR A 51 -16.54 2.52 6.50
CA TYR A 51 -16.72 3.86 5.95
C TYR A 51 -15.53 4.30 5.08
N TYR A 52 -14.30 4.00 5.50
CA TYR A 52 -13.13 4.26 4.65
C TYR A 52 -13.08 3.35 3.41
N CYS A 53 -13.50 2.09 3.55
CA CYS A 53 -13.64 1.18 2.41
C CYS A 53 -14.69 1.69 1.42
N SER A 54 -15.81 2.27 1.87
CA SER A 54 -16.81 2.85 0.96
C SER A 54 -16.24 4.07 0.21
N ILE A 55 -15.53 4.97 0.91
CA ILE A 55 -14.81 6.08 0.24
C ILE A 55 -13.82 5.56 -0.80
N GLY A 56 -12.99 4.59 -0.42
CA GLY A 56 -12.00 4.00 -1.33
C GLY A 56 -12.66 3.31 -2.54
N TRP A 57 -13.75 2.59 -2.30
CA TRP A 57 -14.50 1.88 -3.33
C TRP A 57 -15.16 2.82 -4.33
N LEU A 58 -15.78 3.89 -3.83
CA LEU A 58 -16.34 4.97 -4.63
C LEU A 58 -15.27 5.59 -5.55
N LEU A 59 -14.10 5.93 -5.00
CA LEU A 59 -13.04 6.61 -5.73
C LEU A 59 -12.30 5.71 -6.73
N LEU A 60 -12.08 4.44 -6.38
CA LEU A 60 -11.21 3.53 -7.14
C LEU A 60 -11.97 2.60 -8.09
N TYR A 61 -13.26 2.39 -7.88
CA TYR A 61 -14.05 1.47 -8.70
C TYR A 61 -15.32 2.13 -9.25
N GLN A 62 -16.14 2.77 -8.41
CA GLN A 62 -17.46 3.23 -8.83
C GLN A 62 -17.42 4.44 -9.78
N ILE A 63 -16.68 5.50 -9.40
CA ILE A 63 -16.50 6.69 -10.26
C ILE A 63 -15.73 6.33 -11.53
N PRO A 64 -14.59 5.58 -11.47
CA PRO A 64 -13.91 5.11 -12.67
C PRO A 64 -14.80 4.28 -13.60
N LEU A 65 -15.69 3.43 -13.06
CA LEU A 65 -16.64 2.67 -13.87
C LEU A 65 -17.58 3.57 -14.67
N SER A 66 -17.98 4.72 -14.14
CA SER A 66 -18.75 5.71 -14.91
C SER A 66 -17.93 6.30 -16.05
N PHE A 67 -16.69 6.75 -15.77
CA PHE A 67 -15.81 7.35 -16.79
C PHE A 67 -15.37 6.38 -17.89
N PHE A 68 -15.13 5.13 -17.54
CA PHE A 68 -14.64 4.09 -18.46
C PHE A 68 -15.73 3.09 -18.86
N SER A 69 -16.99 3.47 -18.71
CA SER A 69 -18.16 2.60 -18.91
C SER A 69 -18.21 1.94 -20.30
N GLU A 70 -17.88 2.67 -21.37
CA GLU A 70 -17.83 2.14 -22.73
C GLU A 70 -16.76 1.04 -22.88
N LYS A 71 -15.51 1.34 -22.51
CA LYS A 71 -14.40 0.38 -22.56
C LYS A 71 -14.69 -0.86 -21.70
N PHE A 72 -15.30 -0.66 -20.54
CA PHE A 72 -15.69 -1.74 -19.63
C PHE A 72 -16.78 -2.62 -20.25
N PHE A 73 -17.80 -2.01 -20.86
CA PHE A 73 -18.89 -2.72 -21.52
C PHE A 73 -18.42 -3.54 -22.72
N GLU A 74 -17.53 -2.98 -23.54
CA GLU A 74 -16.98 -3.66 -24.72
C GLU A 74 -16.01 -4.80 -24.38
N SER A 75 -15.37 -4.75 -23.21
CA SER A 75 -14.32 -5.71 -22.83
C SER A 75 -14.84 -6.93 -22.05
N LEU A 76 -16.08 -6.91 -21.56
CA LEU A 76 -16.66 -7.94 -20.68
C LEU A 76 -17.96 -8.49 -21.24
N ALA A 77 -18.09 -9.81 -21.31
CA ALA A 77 -19.30 -10.48 -21.78
C ALA A 77 -20.49 -10.22 -20.82
N HIS A 78 -20.23 -10.10 -19.52
CA HIS A 78 -21.26 -9.86 -18.51
C HIS A 78 -21.08 -8.51 -17.79
N ALA A 79 -20.79 -7.43 -18.53
CA ALA A 79 -20.54 -6.09 -17.99
C ALA A 79 -21.62 -5.60 -16.98
N TRP A 80 -22.91 -5.84 -17.26
CA TRP A 80 -24.01 -5.49 -16.35
C TRP A 80 -23.92 -6.19 -14.99
N ARG A 81 -23.61 -7.50 -14.99
CA ARG A 81 -23.47 -8.27 -13.76
C ARG A 81 -22.35 -7.69 -12.88
N TRP A 82 -21.21 -7.36 -13.48
CA TRP A 82 -20.08 -6.81 -12.74
C TRP A 82 -20.32 -5.38 -12.24
N SER A 83 -20.98 -4.55 -13.05
CA SER A 83 -21.43 -3.21 -12.61
C SER A 83 -22.37 -3.30 -11.40
N ILE A 84 -23.35 -4.22 -11.42
CA ILE A 84 -24.24 -4.45 -10.28
C ILE A 84 -23.46 -4.87 -9.04
N ILE A 85 -22.49 -5.78 -9.16
CA ILE A 85 -21.64 -6.20 -8.03
C ILE A 85 -20.87 -5.00 -7.47
N ILE A 86 -20.28 -4.17 -8.33
CA ILE A 86 -19.55 -2.96 -7.91
C ILE A 86 -20.46 -2.01 -7.11
N HIS A 87 -21.69 -1.77 -7.56
CA HIS A 87 -22.62 -0.91 -6.84
C HIS A 87 -23.18 -1.56 -5.56
N MET A 88 -23.43 -2.87 -5.57
CA MET A 88 -23.92 -3.60 -4.39
C MET A 88 -22.92 -3.57 -3.24
N VAL A 89 -21.61 -3.62 -3.51
CA VAL A 89 -20.57 -3.45 -2.48
C VAL A 89 -20.73 -2.09 -1.80
N GLU A 90 -20.78 -0.99 -2.56
CA GLU A 90 -20.92 0.35 -1.98
C GLU A 90 -22.20 0.48 -1.16
N CYS A 91 -23.35 0.11 -1.74
CA CYS A 91 -24.63 0.20 -1.07
C CYS A 91 -24.65 -0.61 0.23
N SER A 92 -24.03 -1.79 0.25
CA SER A 92 -23.94 -2.65 1.44
C SER A 92 -23.08 -2.02 2.54
N LEU A 93 -21.95 -1.41 2.18
CA LEU A 93 -21.07 -0.74 3.15
C LEU A 93 -21.73 0.51 3.75
N LEU A 94 -22.39 1.32 2.91
CA LEU A 94 -23.13 2.49 3.37
C LEU A 94 -24.32 2.09 4.25
N LEU A 95 -25.09 1.07 3.85
CA LEU A 95 -26.19 0.54 4.65
C LEU A 95 -25.69 0.01 5.99
N TRP A 96 -24.59 -0.75 6.01
CA TRP A 96 -23.95 -1.19 7.25
C TRP A 96 -23.56 -0.01 8.14
N CYS A 97 -23.03 1.07 7.56
CA CYS A 97 -22.68 2.29 8.30
C CYS A 97 -23.91 2.97 8.90
N VAL A 98 -25.02 3.08 8.16
CA VAL A 98 -26.30 3.62 8.61
C VAL A 98 -26.86 2.79 9.77
N LEU A 99 -27.02 1.46 9.56
CA LEU A 99 -27.70 0.57 10.49
C LEU A 99 -27.00 0.48 11.85
N THR A 100 -25.68 0.59 11.86
CA THR A 100 -24.90 0.52 13.10
C THR A 100 -24.48 1.88 13.64
N SER A 101 -24.84 2.98 12.98
CA SER A 101 -24.49 4.35 13.38
C SER A 101 -24.84 4.65 14.84
N VAL A 102 -26.01 4.22 15.32
CA VAL A 102 -26.49 4.43 16.70
C VAL A 102 -25.61 3.72 17.72
N LYS A 103 -25.22 2.47 17.44
CA LYS A 103 -24.38 1.65 18.33
C LYS A 103 -22.96 2.21 18.46
N PHE A 104 -22.48 2.90 17.43
CA PHE A 104 -21.16 3.50 17.38
C PHE A 104 -21.15 5.01 17.58
N LYS A 105 -22.24 5.62 18.08
CA LYS A 105 -22.22 7.02 18.49
C LYS A 105 -21.24 7.19 19.65
N THR A 106 -20.13 7.85 19.41
CA THR A 106 -19.24 8.32 20.46
C THR A 106 -19.95 9.42 21.26
N ARG A 107 -19.71 9.52 22.58
CA ARG A 107 -20.12 10.69 23.39
C ARG A 107 -19.45 12.02 22.94
N LYS A 108 -18.65 11.98 21.87
CA LYS A 108 -17.56 12.93 21.59
C LYS A 108 -17.98 13.81 20.41
N HIS A 109 -18.71 14.88 20.71
CA HIS A 109 -19.14 15.86 19.71
C HIS A 109 -18.03 16.80 19.21
N ALA A 110 -16.86 16.82 19.87
CA ALA A 110 -15.73 17.64 19.46
C ALA A 110 -14.80 16.87 18.51
N LEU A 111 -14.58 17.40 17.29
CA LEU A 111 -13.49 17.02 16.37
C LEU A 111 -12.14 17.64 16.78
N HIS A 112 -12.00 17.99 18.04
CA HIS A 112 -10.83 18.66 18.58
C HIS A 112 -10.37 17.83 19.77
N PHE A 113 -9.25 17.15 19.56
CA PHE A 113 -8.57 16.42 20.63
C PHE A 113 -7.20 17.07 20.83
N ASP A 114 -6.87 17.38 22.08
CA ASP A 114 -5.49 17.75 22.39
C ASP A 114 -4.61 16.51 22.31
N PHE A 115 -3.36 16.72 21.88
CA PHE A 115 -2.38 15.65 21.82
C PHE A 115 -2.13 15.08 23.24
N PRO A 116 -2.25 13.76 23.46
CA PRO A 116 -2.24 13.20 24.80
C PRO A 116 -0.89 13.30 25.50
N GLU A 117 -0.94 13.57 26.80
CA GLU A 117 0.15 13.23 27.71
C GLU A 117 0.17 11.72 27.95
N LEU A 118 0.93 11.02 27.10
CA LEU A 118 1.16 9.59 27.26
C LEU A 118 2.19 9.31 28.37
N GLY A 119 1.87 8.34 29.22
CA GLY A 119 2.82 7.74 30.17
C GLY A 119 4.03 7.12 29.46
N LEU A 120 5.11 6.87 30.20
CA LEU A 120 6.41 6.45 29.66
C LEU A 120 6.30 5.22 28.73
N ALA A 121 5.60 4.17 29.17
CA ALA A 121 5.43 2.95 28.37
C ALA A 121 4.70 3.21 27.05
N ALA A 122 3.56 3.89 27.09
CA ALA A 122 2.76 4.21 25.90
C ALA A 122 3.49 5.13 24.90
N ARG A 123 4.40 5.98 25.41
CA ARG A 123 5.23 6.89 24.61
C ARG A 123 6.29 6.15 23.80
N TRP A 124 6.96 5.18 24.41
CA TRP A 124 8.09 4.48 23.80
C TRP A 124 7.70 3.18 23.08
N LEU A 125 6.50 2.65 23.34
CA LEU A 125 6.01 1.42 22.71
C LEU A 125 6.11 1.44 21.17
N PRO A 126 5.67 2.49 20.43
CA PRO A 126 5.75 2.49 18.97
C PRO A 126 7.19 2.49 18.46
N VAL A 127 8.08 3.23 19.12
CA VAL A 127 9.51 3.30 18.77
C VAL A 127 10.18 1.95 19.00
N GLY A 128 9.93 1.31 20.16
CA GLY A 128 10.46 -0.01 20.48
C GLY A 128 9.97 -1.09 19.50
N LEU A 129 8.68 -1.06 19.15
CA LEU A 129 8.11 -1.98 18.14
C LEU A 129 8.72 -1.76 16.75
N LEU A 130 8.96 -0.51 16.35
CA LEU A 130 9.60 -0.20 15.08
C LEU A 130 10.99 -0.81 15.00
N LEU A 131 11.82 -0.56 16.02
CA LEU A 131 13.18 -1.09 16.09
C LEU A 131 13.18 -2.62 16.11
N LEU A 132 12.27 -3.24 16.86
CA LEU A 132 12.13 -4.69 16.91
C LEU A 132 11.77 -5.28 15.53
N MET A 133 10.76 -4.73 14.84
CA MET A 133 10.32 -5.23 13.54
C MET A 133 11.40 -5.06 12.47
N VAL A 134 12.11 -3.93 12.49
CA VAL A 134 13.24 -3.65 11.60
C VAL A 134 14.43 -4.57 11.90
N ALA A 135 14.71 -4.87 13.17
CA ALA A 135 15.74 -5.84 13.54
C ALA A 135 15.39 -7.26 13.06
N ILE A 136 14.11 -7.66 13.14
CA ILE A 136 13.64 -8.94 12.57
C ILE A 136 13.88 -8.98 11.06
N TYR A 137 13.64 -7.88 10.35
CA TYR A 137 13.91 -7.78 8.92
C TYR A 137 15.41 -7.88 8.59
N PHE A 138 16.26 -7.09 9.25
CA PHE A 138 17.71 -7.09 9.02
C PHE A 138 18.42 -8.37 9.46
N ARG A 139 17.79 -9.18 10.32
CA ARG A 139 18.29 -10.53 10.63
C ARG A 139 18.28 -11.45 9.41
N VAL A 140 17.39 -11.20 8.45
CA VAL A 140 17.22 -12.04 7.25
C VAL A 140 17.78 -11.36 6.00
N VAL A 141 17.63 -10.05 5.88
CA VAL A 141 18.10 -9.27 4.73
C VAL A 141 19.24 -8.36 5.17
N PRO A 142 20.50 -8.68 4.79
CA PRO A 142 21.64 -7.80 5.01
C PRO A 142 21.43 -6.40 4.42
N TYR A 143 22.00 -5.36 5.04
CA TYR A 143 21.76 -3.96 4.64
C TYR A 143 22.21 -3.67 3.20
N ASP A 144 23.36 -4.19 2.81
CA ASP A 144 23.94 -4.17 1.47
C ASP A 144 23.08 -4.87 0.41
N CYS A 145 22.19 -5.78 0.82
CA CYS A 145 21.24 -6.43 -0.07
C CYS A 145 19.89 -5.69 -0.20
N THR A 146 19.71 -4.57 0.51
CA THR A 146 18.45 -3.82 0.49
C THR A 146 18.30 -2.89 -0.72
N GLY A 147 17.04 -2.58 -1.06
CA GLY A 147 16.73 -1.61 -2.11
C GLY A 147 17.23 -0.18 -1.81
N LEU A 148 17.30 0.22 -0.54
CA LEU A 148 17.84 1.52 -0.15
C LEU A 148 19.34 1.58 -0.39
N TYR A 149 20.09 0.55 0.00
CA TYR A 149 21.51 0.49 -0.30
C TYR A 149 21.77 0.53 -1.80
N ALA A 150 21.03 -0.27 -2.57
CA ALA A 150 21.10 -0.24 -4.03
C ALA A 150 20.81 1.17 -4.59
N LEU A 151 19.81 1.89 -4.09
CA LEU A 151 19.53 3.26 -4.53
C LEU A 151 20.73 4.21 -4.35
N TRP A 152 21.49 4.05 -3.26
CA TRP A 152 22.66 4.90 -2.98
C TRP A 152 23.92 4.45 -3.71
N ALA A 153 24.15 3.15 -3.79
CA ALA A 153 25.36 2.55 -4.34
C ALA A 153 25.27 2.36 -5.86
N ASP A 154 24.14 1.87 -6.36
CA ASP A 154 23.92 1.51 -7.76
C ASP A 154 22.44 1.66 -8.15
N PRO A 155 22.02 2.89 -8.51
CA PRO A 155 20.60 3.20 -8.62
C PRO A 155 19.87 2.41 -9.71
N TRP A 156 20.58 1.88 -10.70
CA TRP A 156 20.06 1.02 -11.76
C TRP A 156 19.58 -0.33 -11.22
N MET A 157 20.23 -0.84 -10.17
CA MET A 157 19.90 -2.12 -9.55
C MET A 157 18.78 -2.01 -8.51
N THR A 158 18.34 -0.79 -8.14
CA THR A 158 17.32 -0.54 -7.09
C THR A 158 16.06 -1.38 -7.25
N LEU A 159 15.52 -1.46 -8.47
CA LEU A 159 14.26 -2.18 -8.72
C LEU A 159 14.44 -3.70 -8.61
N LEU A 160 15.59 -4.23 -9.04
CA LEU A 160 15.93 -5.64 -8.84
C LEU A 160 16.14 -5.96 -7.35
N ALA A 161 16.92 -5.12 -6.66
CA ALA A 161 17.18 -5.22 -5.22
C ALA A 161 15.88 -5.17 -4.40
N ARG A 162 14.93 -4.33 -4.80
CA ARG A 162 13.59 -4.25 -4.21
C ARG A 162 12.81 -5.55 -4.37
N GLU A 163 12.74 -6.09 -5.59
CA GLU A 163 12.02 -7.35 -5.86
C GLU A 163 12.65 -8.52 -5.07
N PHE A 164 13.98 -8.54 -4.99
CA PHE A 164 14.75 -9.51 -4.25
C PHE A 164 14.54 -9.45 -2.73
N SER A 165 14.77 -8.27 -2.14
CA SER A 165 14.72 -8.07 -0.68
C SER A 165 13.31 -8.22 -0.10
N ILE A 166 12.26 -7.86 -0.85
CA ILE A 166 10.87 -7.95 -0.38
C ILE A 166 10.21 -9.29 -0.74
N LYS A 167 10.36 -9.76 -1.99
CA LYS A 167 9.55 -10.88 -2.49
C LYS A 167 10.26 -12.23 -2.46
N LEU A 168 11.56 -12.27 -2.71
CA LEU A 168 12.31 -13.53 -2.76
C LEU A 168 12.77 -13.95 -1.36
N ILE A 169 13.69 -13.20 -0.76
CA ILE A 169 14.16 -13.45 0.61
C ILE A 169 13.02 -13.25 1.62
N GLY A 170 12.18 -12.27 1.32
CA GLY A 170 11.10 -11.81 2.16
C GLY A 170 9.83 -12.66 2.14
N SER A 171 9.81 -13.89 1.63
CA SER A 171 8.61 -14.76 1.73
C SER A 171 8.35 -15.30 3.17
N SER A 172 8.87 -14.62 4.19
CA SER A 172 9.06 -15.06 5.57
C SER A 172 8.48 -14.07 6.60
N PRO A 173 8.54 -14.36 7.91
CA PRO A 173 8.18 -13.41 8.97
C PRO A 173 8.86 -12.04 8.86
N ALA A 174 10.02 -11.95 8.18
CA ALA A 174 10.74 -10.70 7.96
C ALA A 174 9.94 -9.68 7.15
N THR A 175 9.25 -10.11 6.08
CA THR A 175 8.41 -9.19 5.28
C THR A 175 7.11 -8.85 5.97
N TYR A 176 6.55 -9.77 6.77
CA TYR A 176 5.40 -9.42 7.61
C TYR A 176 5.78 -8.38 8.66
N ALA A 177 6.96 -8.51 9.27
CA ALA A 177 7.48 -7.51 10.21
C ALA A 177 7.74 -6.17 9.52
N LEU A 178 8.42 -6.15 8.36
CA LEU A 178 8.65 -4.93 7.59
C LEU A 178 7.34 -4.29 7.12
N GLY A 179 6.39 -5.10 6.64
CA GLY A 179 5.09 -4.63 6.19
C GLY A 179 4.26 -4.04 7.32
N ALA A 180 4.25 -4.64 8.51
CA ALA A 180 3.63 -4.07 9.70
C ALA A 180 4.34 -2.79 10.17
N ALA A 181 5.68 -2.76 10.12
CA ALA A 181 6.47 -1.58 10.44
C ALA A 181 6.14 -0.42 9.49
N ALA A 182 6.07 -0.68 8.18
CA ALA A 182 5.80 0.32 7.17
C ALA A 182 4.36 0.83 7.16
N ASN A 183 3.38 -0.06 7.36
CA ASN A 183 1.97 0.31 7.27
C ASN A 183 1.39 0.85 8.57
N ILE A 184 1.85 0.38 9.73
CA ILE A 184 1.22 0.76 11.02
C ILE A 184 2.21 1.50 11.90
N ILE A 185 3.35 0.90 12.23
CA ILE A 185 4.18 1.40 13.32
C ILE A 185 4.94 2.68 12.95
N SER A 186 5.58 2.74 11.78
CA SER A 186 6.29 3.93 11.30
C SER A 186 5.35 5.13 11.12
N PRO A 187 4.17 5.00 10.48
CA PRO A 187 3.18 6.08 10.44
C PRO A 187 2.84 6.65 11.82
N LEU A 188 2.70 5.78 12.83
CA LEU A 188 2.45 6.20 14.21
C LEU A 188 3.64 6.91 14.83
N VAL A 189 4.87 6.39 14.66
CA VAL A 189 6.10 7.01 15.14
C VAL A 189 6.26 8.40 14.53
N VAL A 190 6.07 8.53 13.21
CA VAL A 190 6.16 9.83 12.51
C VAL A 190 5.12 10.81 13.03
N ALA A 191 3.86 10.39 13.17
CA ALA A 191 2.83 11.25 13.72
C ALA A 191 3.15 11.68 15.17
N PHE A 192 3.55 10.75 16.04
CA PHE A 192 3.95 11.08 17.41
C PHE A 192 5.15 12.02 17.44
N SER A 193 6.15 11.79 16.60
CA SER A 193 7.32 12.64 16.45
C SER A 193 6.98 14.07 16.06
N ILE A 194 6.11 14.28 15.05
CA ILE A 194 5.71 15.62 14.61
C ILE A 194 5.03 16.39 15.74
N PHE A 195 4.04 15.78 16.40
CA PHE A 195 3.26 16.46 17.44
C PHE A 195 4.05 16.67 18.72
N ARG A 196 4.93 15.73 19.11
CA ARG A 196 5.84 15.88 20.25
C ARG A 196 6.90 16.94 19.97
N ALA A 197 7.52 16.93 18.78
CA ALA A 197 8.49 17.93 18.39
C ALA A 197 7.85 19.33 18.46
N LYS A 198 6.65 19.51 17.89
CA LYS A 198 5.90 20.76 18.01
C LYS A 198 5.70 21.20 19.46
N LYS A 199 5.26 20.29 20.34
CA LYS A 199 5.07 20.59 21.77
C LYS A 199 6.37 21.07 22.43
N PHE A 200 7.46 20.31 22.28
CA PHE A 200 8.74 20.64 22.90
C PHE A 200 9.40 21.90 22.32
N PHE A 201 9.16 22.20 21.03
CA PHE A 201 9.59 23.44 20.41
C PHE A 201 8.92 24.65 21.08
N LEU A 202 7.59 24.58 21.31
CA LEU A 202 6.83 25.64 22.00
C LEU A 202 7.25 25.78 23.47
N GLU A 203 7.60 24.68 24.13
CA GLU A 203 8.14 24.66 25.49
C GLU A 203 9.63 25.07 25.59
N LYS A 204 10.26 25.43 24.46
CA LYS A 204 11.69 25.80 24.35
C LYS A 204 12.66 24.69 24.80
N ASN A 205 12.21 23.43 24.77
CA ASN A 205 13.04 22.28 25.11
C ASN A 205 13.65 21.66 23.85
N TYR A 206 14.70 22.31 23.33
CA TYR A 206 15.30 21.96 22.04
C TYR A 206 15.91 20.56 22.00
N LEU A 207 16.43 20.04 23.12
CA LEU A 207 17.00 18.69 23.17
C LEU A 207 15.93 17.64 22.82
N TYR A 208 14.78 17.68 23.49
CA TYR A 208 13.70 16.74 23.22
C TYR A 208 13.06 16.97 21.86
N PHE A 209 13.04 18.22 21.37
CA PHE A 209 12.64 18.52 19.99
C PHE A 209 13.50 17.75 18.98
N PHE A 210 14.83 17.85 19.07
CA PHE A 210 15.74 17.17 18.14
C PHE A 210 15.66 15.64 18.27
N ILE A 211 15.47 15.11 19.48
CA ILE A 211 15.28 13.66 19.69
C ILE A 211 14.05 13.16 18.93
N TRP A 212 12.89 13.80 19.11
CA TRP A 212 11.65 13.38 18.42
C TRP A 212 11.72 13.58 16.91
N LEU A 213 12.35 14.66 16.46
CA LEU A 213 12.59 14.89 15.03
C LEU A 213 13.44 13.77 14.43
N SER A 214 14.49 13.35 15.15
CA SER A 214 15.39 12.27 14.72
C SER A 214 14.65 10.94 14.61
N PHE A 215 13.77 10.60 15.56
CA PHE A 215 12.93 9.40 15.46
C PHE A 215 11.99 9.44 14.25
N GLY A 216 11.43 10.61 13.92
CA GLY A 216 10.57 10.76 12.75
C GLY A 216 11.33 10.52 11.45
N ILE A 217 12.53 11.11 11.32
CA ILE A 217 13.41 10.92 10.16
C ILE A 217 13.86 9.47 10.06
N LEU A 218 14.30 8.88 11.17
CA LEU A 218 14.71 7.48 11.22
C LEU A 218 13.56 6.56 10.78
N ALA A 219 12.34 6.78 11.23
CA ALA A 219 11.18 5.98 10.84
C ALA A 219 10.90 6.05 9.34
N ILE A 220 11.08 7.21 8.70
CA ILE A 220 10.97 7.37 7.25
C ILE A 220 12.07 6.59 6.52
N ILE A 221 13.33 6.74 6.96
CA ILE A 221 14.48 6.02 6.37
C ILE A 221 14.28 4.50 6.48
N LEU A 222 13.84 4.02 7.64
CA LEU A 222 13.63 2.59 7.90
C LEU A 222 12.54 2.00 7.00
N VAL A 223 11.48 2.73 6.71
CA VAL A 223 10.44 2.28 5.77
C VAL A 223 10.97 2.20 4.33
N LEU A 224 11.89 3.09 4.00
CA LEU A 224 12.49 3.16 2.68
C LEU A 224 13.62 2.16 2.45
N THR A 225 14.02 1.40 3.47
CA THR A 225 15.04 0.33 3.38
C THR A 225 14.79 -0.62 2.21
N SER A 226 13.53 -0.96 1.95
CA SER A 226 13.16 -1.85 0.85
C SER A 226 13.25 -1.22 -0.56
N GLY A 227 13.55 0.08 -0.66
CA GLY A 227 13.53 0.84 -1.92
C GLY A 227 12.12 1.14 -2.44
N THR A 228 11.06 0.83 -1.68
CA THR A 228 9.67 1.04 -2.11
C THR A 228 9.12 2.38 -1.64
N LYS A 229 9.13 3.37 -2.53
CA LYS A 229 8.59 4.74 -2.28
C LYS A 229 7.12 4.74 -1.84
N GLY A 230 6.32 3.81 -2.39
CA GLY A 230 4.89 3.68 -2.08
C GLY A 230 4.59 3.33 -0.62
N LEU A 231 5.57 2.81 0.13
CA LEU A 231 5.41 2.54 1.56
C LEU A 231 5.33 3.83 2.42
N LEU A 232 5.53 5.01 1.84
CA LEU A 232 5.30 6.29 2.53
C LEU A 232 3.83 6.72 2.52
N ILE A 233 2.98 6.11 1.69
CA ILE A 233 1.56 6.50 1.62
C ILE A 233 0.83 6.27 2.95
N PRO A 234 1.00 5.13 3.67
CA PRO A 234 0.46 4.96 5.02
C PRO A 234 0.88 6.06 5.99
N THR A 235 2.15 6.49 5.94
CA THR A 235 2.67 7.60 6.76
C THR A 235 1.93 8.90 6.46
N LEU A 236 1.72 9.20 5.18
CA LEU A 236 0.95 10.37 4.77
C LEU A 236 -0.49 10.30 5.31
N ILE A 237 -1.17 9.17 5.14
CA ILE A 237 -2.56 8.97 5.62
C ILE A 237 -2.64 9.19 7.14
N MET A 238 -1.72 8.62 7.92
CA MET A 238 -1.69 8.80 9.37
C MET A 238 -1.48 10.26 9.75
N VAL A 239 -0.50 10.93 9.13
CA VAL A 239 -0.20 12.34 9.44
C VAL A 239 -1.35 13.25 9.04
N VAL A 240 -2.05 12.97 7.94
CA VAL A 240 -3.28 13.68 7.54
C VAL A 240 -4.37 13.50 8.61
N ALA A 241 -4.66 12.25 9.00
CA ALA A 241 -5.67 11.96 10.03
C ALA A 241 -5.34 12.64 11.37
N ALA A 242 -4.08 12.52 11.81
CA ALA A 242 -3.56 13.16 13.01
C ALA A 242 -3.64 14.70 12.92
N SER A 243 -3.24 15.29 11.79
CA SER A 243 -3.29 16.75 11.56
C SER A 243 -4.69 17.30 11.62
N LEU A 244 -5.66 16.61 10.99
CA LEU A 244 -7.06 17.03 10.98
C LEU A 244 -7.71 16.97 12.36
N LEU A 245 -7.33 15.98 13.19
CA LEU A 245 -8.03 15.72 14.46
C LEU A 245 -7.29 16.24 15.71
N TRP A 246 -5.95 16.26 15.73
CA TRP A 246 -5.14 16.87 16.79
C TRP A 246 -4.76 18.33 16.53
N GLY A 247 -5.02 18.87 15.34
CA GLY A 247 -4.76 20.27 15.06
C GLY A 247 -5.68 21.19 15.88
N GLY A 248 -5.09 21.95 16.81
CA GLY A 248 -5.84 22.87 17.68
C GLY A 248 -6.52 24.03 16.95
N SER A 249 -5.92 24.54 15.86
CA SER A 249 -6.49 25.61 15.03
C SER A 249 -6.52 25.23 13.55
N TRP A 250 -7.43 25.82 12.77
CA TRP A 250 -7.51 25.58 11.32
C TRP A 250 -6.19 25.89 10.60
N VAL A 251 -5.53 26.99 10.98
CA VAL A 251 -4.21 27.36 10.45
C VAL A 251 -3.17 26.28 10.75
N SER A 252 -3.14 25.74 11.97
CA SER A 252 -2.23 24.64 12.31
C SER A 252 -2.56 23.36 11.55
N ARG A 253 -3.84 23.07 11.28
CA ARG A 253 -4.26 21.88 10.50
C ARG A 253 -3.74 21.97 9.07
N VAL A 254 -4.01 23.09 8.42
CA VAL A 254 -3.57 23.37 7.04
C VAL A 254 -2.05 23.39 6.96
N GLY A 255 -1.39 24.08 7.90
CA GLY A 255 0.07 24.13 7.97
C GLY A 255 0.70 22.74 8.09
N MET A 256 0.26 21.92 9.05
CA MET A 256 0.79 20.56 9.22
C MET A 256 0.48 19.65 8.03
N LEU A 257 -0.69 19.80 7.40
CA LEU A 257 -1.06 19.06 6.21
C LEU A 257 -0.13 19.40 5.03
N ILE A 258 0.08 20.70 4.77
CA ILE A 258 0.99 21.17 3.71
C ILE A 258 2.40 20.68 3.98
N SER A 259 2.90 20.78 5.23
CA SER A 259 4.22 20.28 5.60
C SER A 259 4.34 18.76 5.40
N ALA A 260 3.31 17.98 5.73
CA ALA A 260 3.32 16.53 5.53
C ALA A 260 3.37 16.15 4.04
N ILE A 261 2.55 16.81 3.22
CA ILE A 261 2.54 16.62 1.76
C ILE A 261 3.89 17.02 1.17
N ALA A 262 4.42 18.19 1.58
CA ALA A 262 5.71 18.69 1.12
C ALA A 262 6.86 17.74 1.50
N LEU A 263 6.84 17.15 2.70
CA LEU A 263 7.84 16.17 3.15
C LEU A 263 7.81 14.89 2.31
N VAL A 264 6.62 14.36 2.01
CA VAL A 264 6.49 13.15 1.18
C VAL A 264 6.88 13.45 -0.26
N ALA A 265 6.42 14.58 -0.81
CA ALA A 265 6.75 15.01 -2.17
C ALA A 265 8.26 15.24 -2.32
N SER A 266 8.90 15.93 -1.37
CA SER A 266 10.35 16.16 -1.39
C SER A 266 11.12 14.85 -1.29
N THR A 267 10.67 13.91 -0.45
CA THR A 267 11.27 12.57 -0.37
C THR A 267 11.13 11.82 -1.69
N MET A 268 9.95 11.87 -2.34
CA MET A 268 9.74 11.24 -3.65
C MET A 268 10.64 11.85 -4.74
N VAL A 269 10.73 13.18 -4.79
CA VAL A 269 11.61 13.91 -5.73
C VAL A 269 13.06 13.53 -5.47
N PHE A 270 13.49 13.52 -4.20
CA PHE A 270 14.84 13.10 -3.83
C PHE A 270 15.14 11.67 -4.30
N PHE A 271 14.19 10.75 -4.16
CA PHE A 271 14.33 9.37 -4.64
C PHE A 271 14.46 9.28 -6.17
N GLU A 272 13.76 10.10 -6.94
CA GLU A 272 13.95 10.14 -8.40
C GLU A 272 15.29 10.76 -8.77
N LEU A 273 15.69 11.87 -8.13
CA LEU A 273 17.00 12.49 -8.37
C LEU A 273 18.16 11.56 -8.00
N ALA A 274 18.04 10.79 -6.91
CA ALA A 274 19.01 9.79 -6.52
C ALA A 274 19.08 8.65 -7.55
N ARG A 275 17.94 8.26 -8.12
CA ARG A 275 17.86 7.23 -9.18
C ARG A 275 18.47 7.69 -10.50
N GLU A 276 18.42 8.98 -10.81
CA GLU A 276 18.94 9.57 -12.04
C GLU A 276 20.46 9.82 -12.03
N ARG A 277 21.17 9.42 -10.97
CA ARG A 277 22.63 9.60 -10.91
C ARG A 277 23.32 8.76 -11.99
N ASP A 278 24.21 9.40 -12.74
CA ASP A 278 25.05 8.72 -13.72
C ASP A 278 25.98 7.72 -13.01
N GLY A 279 26.12 6.52 -13.57
CA GLY A 279 26.89 5.45 -12.97
C GLY A 279 27.03 4.24 -13.89
N VAL A 280 27.91 3.31 -13.52
CA VAL A 280 28.03 2.01 -14.18
C VAL A 280 27.07 1.06 -13.48
N ALA A 281 26.10 0.53 -14.22
CA ALA A 281 25.11 -0.39 -13.67
C ALA A 281 25.77 -1.74 -13.35
N GLY A 282 25.50 -2.25 -12.14
CA GLY A 282 26.05 -3.51 -11.60
C GLY A 282 27.43 -3.39 -10.95
N ALA A 283 28.01 -2.18 -10.86
CA ALA A 283 29.40 -2.00 -10.41
C ALA A 283 29.58 -2.00 -8.89
N LYS A 284 28.56 -1.58 -8.14
CA LYS A 284 28.64 -1.46 -6.66
C LYS A 284 27.63 -2.32 -5.91
N TYR A 285 26.54 -2.70 -6.55
CA TYR A 285 25.56 -3.61 -5.98
C TYR A 285 25.70 -5.00 -6.62
N ASP A 286 26.27 -5.95 -5.88
CA ASP A 286 26.42 -7.33 -6.34
C ASP A 286 25.20 -8.17 -5.98
N PHE A 287 24.25 -8.22 -6.92
CA PHE A 287 23.06 -9.04 -6.78
C PHE A 287 23.38 -10.52 -6.55
N ALA A 288 24.39 -11.07 -7.24
CA ALA A 288 24.70 -12.50 -7.17
C ALA A 288 25.29 -12.88 -5.79
N GLN A 289 26.14 -12.03 -5.22
CA GLN A 289 26.65 -12.20 -3.86
C GLN A 289 25.51 -12.25 -2.84
N CYS A 290 24.59 -11.29 -2.92
CA CYS A 290 23.41 -11.25 -2.05
C CYS A 290 22.53 -12.51 -2.17
N VAL A 291 22.37 -13.05 -3.38
CA VAL A 291 21.61 -14.29 -3.62
C VAL A 291 22.27 -15.49 -2.94
N VAL A 292 23.60 -15.61 -3.03
CA VAL A 292 24.35 -16.71 -2.41
C VAL A 292 24.30 -16.60 -0.89
N GLU A 293 24.54 -15.41 -0.33
CA GLU A 293 24.51 -15.16 1.12
C GLU A 293 23.16 -15.52 1.73
N THR A 294 22.08 -15.18 1.04
CA THR A 294 20.70 -15.49 1.47
C THR A 294 20.20 -16.86 1.06
N LYS A 295 21.02 -17.66 0.36
CA LYS A 295 20.71 -19.04 -0.08
C LYS A 295 19.46 -19.14 -0.97
N THR A 296 19.25 -18.17 -1.85
CA THR A 296 18.05 -18.07 -2.72
C THR A 296 18.32 -18.36 -4.20
N CYS A 297 19.46 -19.00 -4.52
CA CYS A 297 19.92 -19.26 -5.89
C CYS A 297 18.84 -19.75 -6.86
N ALA A 298 18.12 -20.83 -6.53
CA ALA A 298 17.11 -21.40 -7.43
C ALA A 298 15.99 -20.40 -7.78
N GLN A 299 15.51 -19.63 -6.79
CA GLN A 299 14.41 -18.69 -6.98
C GLN A 299 14.86 -17.44 -7.74
N SER A 300 16.07 -16.97 -7.45
CA SER A 300 16.67 -15.81 -8.11
C SER A 300 17.03 -16.09 -9.56
N MET A 301 17.48 -17.31 -9.89
CA MET A 301 17.67 -17.75 -11.28
C MET A 301 16.36 -17.65 -12.08
N VAL A 302 15.26 -18.18 -11.51
CA VAL A 302 13.93 -18.07 -12.14
C VAL A 302 13.50 -16.62 -12.31
N LEU A 303 13.77 -15.75 -11.34
CA LEU A 303 13.48 -14.33 -11.46
C LEU A 303 14.26 -13.71 -12.63
N VAL A 304 15.57 -13.85 -12.68
CA VAL A 304 16.42 -13.22 -13.72
C VAL A 304 16.07 -13.74 -15.11
N GLN A 305 15.86 -15.05 -15.27
CA GLN A 305 15.41 -15.65 -16.53
C GLN A 305 14.06 -15.06 -16.97
N SER A 306 13.13 -14.82 -16.04
CA SER A 306 11.85 -14.19 -16.35
C SER A 306 11.99 -12.73 -16.81
N LEU A 307 13.04 -12.02 -16.40
CA LEU A 307 13.34 -10.66 -16.86
C LEU A 307 13.89 -10.66 -18.28
N ALA A 308 14.69 -11.66 -18.66
CA ALA A 308 15.29 -11.78 -20.00
C ALA A 308 14.23 -11.90 -21.11
N HIS A 309 13.07 -12.47 -20.80
CA HIS A 309 11.94 -12.57 -21.73
C HIS A 309 11.14 -11.27 -21.91
N ARG A 310 11.48 -10.18 -21.21
CA ARG A 310 10.71 -8.93 -21.20
C ARG A 310 11.60 -7.75 -21.56
N GLU A 311 11.28 -7.06 -22.65
CA GLU A 311 12.02 -5.85 -23.04
C GLU A 311 11.93 -4.75 -21.96
N GLY A 312 13.08 -4.38 -21.37
CA GLY A 312 13.17 -3.28 -20.41
C GLY A 312 12.60 -3.59 -19.02
N SER A 313 12.55 -4.87 -18.61
CA SER A 313 12.00 -5.27 -17.32
C SER A 313 12.77 -4.66 -16.14
N LEU A 314 12.05 -4.11 -15.17
CA LEU A 314 12.61 -3.38 -14.03
C LEU A 314 13.56 -2.22 -14.44
N GLY A 315 13.44 -1.71 -15.66
CA GLY A 315 14.33 -0.69 -16.21
C GLY A 315 15.72 -1.19 -16.62
N LEU A 316 15.94 -2.52 -16.64
CA LEU A 316 17.20 -3.14 -17.05
C LEU A 316 17.18 -3.47 -18.55
N SER A 317 18.30 -3.29 -19.24
CA SER A 317 18.45 -3.72 -20.63
C SER A 317 18.67 -5.23 -20.71
N ASN A 318 18.26 -5.88 -21.81
CA ASN A 318 18.46 -7.32 -21.99
C ASN A 318 19.95 -7.71 -21.90
N TYR A 319 20.85 -6.81 -22.32
CA TYR A 319 22.29 -7.00 -22.18
C TYR A 319 22.74 -7.04 -20.72
N LEU A 320 22.26 -6.11 -19.89
CA LEU A 320 22.56 -6.08 -18.45
C LEU A 320 21.94 -7.29 -17.74
N VAL A 321 20.71 -7.68 -18.08
CA VAL A 321 20.06 -8.88 -17.55
C VAL A 321 20.90 -10.13 -17.84
N LYS A 322 21.45 -10.26 -19.05
CA LYS A 322 22.33 -11.38 -19.41
C LYS A 322 23.61 -11.41 -18.56
N GLN A 323 24.28 -10.27 -18.37
CA GLN A 323 25.46 -10.22 -17.49
C GLN A 323 25.13 -10.62 -16.04
N ILE A 324 23.97 -10.21 -15.54
CA ILE A 324 23.48 -10.60 -14.21
C ILE A 324 23.25 -12.12 -14.16
N ASP A 325 22.63 -12.70 -15.18
CA ASP A 325 22.37 -14.15 -15.28
C ASP A 325 23.67 -14.97 -15.32
N ASP A 326 24.65 -14.53 -16.11
CA ASP A 326 25.97 -15.16 -16.23
C ASP A 326 26.72 -15.13 -14.89
N ARG A 327 26.76 -13.97 -14.22
CA ARG A 327 27.39 -13.83 -12.89
C ARG A 327 26.66 -14.65 -11.84
N LEU A 328 25.33 -14.64 -11.85
CA LEU A 328 24.50 -15.37 -10.89
C LEU A 328 24.69 -16.88 -11.01
N SER A 329 24.66 -17.39 -12.25
CA SER A 329 24.88 -18.81 -12.53
C SER A 329 26.24 -19.27 -12.03
N CYS A 330 27.29 -18.49 -12.31
CA CYS A 330 28.64 -18.76 -11.83
C CYS A 330 28.69 -18.79 -10.29
N MET A 331 28.25 -17.72 -9.62
CA MET A 331 28.29 -17.59 -8.16
C MET A 331 27.49 -18.67 -7.43
N CYS A 332 26.33 -19.05 -7.97
CA CYS A 332 25.50 -20.13 -7.42
C CYS A 332 26.13 -21.51 -7.62
N SER A 333 26.91 -21.71 -8.68
CA SER A 333 27.66 -22.96 -8.92
C SER A 333 28.95 -23.04 -8.08
N SER A 334 29.63 -21.92 -7.84
CA SER A 334 30.87 -21.83 -7.08
C SER A 334 30.67 -21.65 -5.57
N GLN A 335 29.43 -21.74 -5.09
CA GLN A 335 29.05 -21.48 -3.69
C GLN A 335 29.58 -20.13 -3.14
N GLY A 336 29.69 -19.12 -4.00
CA GLY A 336 30.09 -17.75 -3.62
C GLY A 336 31.57 -17.43 -3.78
N ASP A 337 32.40 -18.34 -4.34
CA ASP A 337 33.74 -17.96 -4.77
C ASP A 337 33.67 -17.09 -6.03
N GLY A 338 33.71 -15.77 -5.82
CA GLY A 338 33.50 -14.76 -6.86
C GLY A 338 34.74 -14.36 -7.65
N GLY A 339 35.93 -14.87 -7.29
CA GLY A 339 37.19 -14.51 -7.95
C GLY A 339 37.26 -14.90 -9.43
N GLN A 340 36.48 -15.90 -9.84
CA GLN A 340 36.45 -16.41 -11.22
C GLN A 340 35.18 -16.02 -11.98
N CYS A 341 34.22 -15.37 -11.34
CA CYS A 341 32.93 -15.04 -11.96
C CYS A 341 32.96 -13.68 -12.69
N PRO A 342 32.31 -13.58 -13.86
CA PRO A 342 32.32 -12.34 -14.64
C PRO A 342 31.71 -11.18 -13.83
N ALA A 343 32.34 -10.01 -13.89
CA ALA A 343 31.80 -8.80 -13.27
C ALA A 343 30.62 -8.27 -14.11
N VAL A 344 29.63 -7.68 -13.44
CA VAL A 344 28.56 -6.92 -14.11
C VAL A 344 29.01 -5.48 -14.23
N GLY A 345 28.88 -4.89 -15.42
CA GLY A 345 29.29 -3.51 -15.63
C GLY A 345 28.93 -3.02 -17.01
N VAL A 346 27.91 -2.15 -17.09
CA VAL A 346 27.50 -1.51 -18.35
C VAL A 346 27.37 -0.01 -18.14
N ALA A 347 27.91 0.77 -19.08
CA ALA A 347 27.69 2.21 -19.11
C ALA A 347 26.18 2.48 -19.23
N ALA A 348 25.63 3.19 -18.25
CA ALA A 348 24.22 3.54 -18.23
C ALA A 348 23.83 4.36 -19.47
N TYR A 349 22.90 3.86 -20.27
CA TYR A 349 22.35 4.62 -21.40
C TYR A 349 21.25 5.57 -20.92
N ARG A 350 21.50 6.87 -21.04
CA ARG A 350 20.50 7.92 -20.78
C ARG A 350 19.78 8.26 -22.07
N PRO A 351 18.45 8.08 -22.18
CA PRO A 351 17.71 8.69 -23.27
C PRO A 351 17.80 10.21 -23.11
N LYS A 352 18.47 10.89 -24.04
CA LYS A 352 18.54 12.36 -24.11
C LYS A 352 17.22 12.90 -24.66
N GLY A 353 16.75 14.03 -24.11
CA GLY A 353 15.83 14.95 -24.81
C GLY A 353 14.35 14.85 -24.46
N VAL A 354 13.97 15.06 -23.19
CA VAL A 354 12.57 15.40 -22.86
C VAL A 354 12.56 16.79 -22.23
N ASP A 355 11.79 17.71 -22.81
CA ASP A 355 11.60 19.07 -22.32
C ASP A 355 11.07 19.05 -20.86
N GLN A 356 11.58 19.92 -19.99
CA GLN A 356 11.31 19.86 -18.55
C GLN A 356 9.84 20.15 -18.22
N ALA A 357 9.18 21.02 -18.99
CA ALA A 357 7.77 21.35 -18.82
C ALA A 357 6.85 20.19 -19.22
N ASP A 358 7.10 19.57 -20.38
CA ASP A 358 6.38 18.37 -20.84
C ASP A 358 6.59 17.18 -19.89
N ARG A 359 7.77 17.09 -19.28
CA ARG A 359 8.09 16.05 -18.29
C ARG A 359 7.24 16.19 -17.03
N ALA A 360 7.03 17.40 -16.52
CA ALA A 360 6.21 17.63 -15.32
C ALA A 360 4.73 17.30 -15.55
N ALA A 361 4.18 17.73 -16.69
CA ALA A 361 2.80 17.40 -17.07
C ALA A 361 2.61 15.88 -17.25
N THR A 362 3.55 15.21 -17.92
CA THR A 362 3.54 13.76 -18.11
C THR A 362 3.63 13.01 -16.77
N LEU A 363 4.50 13.45 -15.85
CA LEU A 363 4.63 12.87 -14.51
C LEU A 363 3.33 13.03 -13.71
N PHE A 364 2.71 14.22 -13.74
CA PHE A 364 1.45 14.47 -13.04
C PHE A 364 0.32 13.59 -13.58
N GLN A 365 0.18 13.48 -14.91
CA GLN A 365 -0.81 12.60 -15.53
C GLN A 365 -0.55 11.12 -15.19
N ALA A 366 0.71 10.69 -15.16
CA ALA A 366 1.08 9.34 -14.74
C ALA A 366 0.70 9.06 -13.29
N ILE A 367 0.85 10.04 -12.39
CA ILE A 367 0.41 9.92 -10.98
C ILE A 367 -1.11 9.78 -10.90
N LEU A 368 -1.87 10.63 -11.61
CA LEU A 368 -3.34 10.56 -11.61
C LEU A 368 -3.84 9.22 -12.18
N ASN A 369 -3.27 8.77 -13.31
CA ASN A 369 -3.62 7.47 -13.89
C ASN A 369 -3.31 6.32 -12.93
N ARG A 370 -2.16 6.34 -12.26
CA ARG A 370 -1.79 5.32 -11.25
C ARG A 370 -2.72 5.33 -10.03
N ALA A 371 -3.17 6.50 -9.60
CA ALA A 371 -4.03 6.63 -8.43
C ALA A 371 -5.46 6.17 -8.70
N PHE A 372 -6.02 6.49 -9.87
CA PHE A 372 -7.46 6.34 -10.13
C PHE A 372 -7.82 5.37 -11.26
N ALA A 373 -7.01 5.29 -12.32
CA ALA A 373 -7.32 4.45 -13.48
C ALA A 373 -6.76 3.03 -13.36
N VAL A 374 -5.52 2.90 -12.89
CA VAL A 374 -4.82 1.61 -12.78
C VAL A 374 -5.54 0.65 -11.80
N PRO A 375 -5.99 1.05 -10.60
CA PRO A 375 -6.69 0.12 -9.70
C PRO A 375 -7.97 -0.44 -10.31
N PHE A 376 -8.78 0.41 -10.96
CA PHE A 376 -9.98 0.01 -11.68
C PHE A 376 -9.66 -0.97 -12.82
N GLN A 377 -8.63 -0.65 -13.61
CA GLN A 377 -8.24 -1.46 -14.75
C GLN A 377 -7.71 -2.84 -14.35
N VAL A 378 -6.79 -2.88 -13.38
CA VAL A 378 -6.26 -4.13 -12.83
C VAL A 378 -7.38 -4.96 -12.22
N GLY A 379 -8.30 -4.33 -11.48
CA GLY A 379 -9.50 -5.00 -11.00
C GLY A 379 -10.35 -5.59 -12.13
N SER A 380 -10.52 -4.85 -13.21
CA SER A 380 -11.28 -5.32 -14.38
C SER A 380 -10.59 -6.48 -15.12
N TRP A 381 -9.25 -6.56 -15.11
CA TRP A 381 -8.52 -7.71 -15.64
C TRP A 381 -8.85 -9.01 -14.92
N HIS A 382 -9.11 -8.96 -13.60
CA HIS A 382 -9.56 -10.14 -12.87
C HIS A 382 -10.93 -10.63 -13.37
N LEU A 383 -11.84 -9.70 -13.67
CA LEU A 383 -13.17 -10.01 -14.25
C LEU A 383 -13.01 -10.64 -15.64
N MET A 384 -12.20 -10.02 -16.50
CA MET A 384 -11.91 -10.53 -17.84
C MET A 384 -11.24 -11.91 -17.79
N TYR A 385 -10.35 -12.14 -16.83
CA TYR A 385 -9.74 -13.44 -16.63
C TYR A 385 -10.78 -14.49 -16.23
N ALA A 386 -11.65 -14.18 -15.28
CA ALA A 386 -12.69 -15.09 -14.81
C ALA A 386 -13.71 -15.45 -15.89
N GLU A 387 -14.01 -14.56 -16.83
CA GLU A 387 -14.89 -14.86 -17.97
C GLU A 387 -14.20 -15.68 -19.07
N SER A 388 -12.89 -15.54 -19.22
CA SER A 388 -12.14 -16.17 -20.33
C SER A 388 -11.45 -17.47 -19.96
N VAL A 389 -11.34 -17.80 -18.67
CA VAL A 389 -10.67 -19.00 -18.17
C VAL A 389 -11.52 -19.62 -17.08
N VAL A 390 -11.79 -20.91 -17.19
CA VAL A 390 -12.44 -21.66 -16.11
C VAL A 390 -11.45 -21.79 -14.95
N VAL A 391 -11.76 -21.14 -13.83
CA VAL A 391 -10.95 -21.16 -12.61
C VAL A 391 -11.77 -21.80 -11.50
N ASP A 392 -11.17 -22.76 -10.78
CA ASP A 392 -11.75 -23.24 -9.53
C ASP A 392 -11.60 -22.16 -8.45
N GLY A 393 -12.67 -21.39 -8.24
CA GLY A 393 -12.69 -20.26 -7.32
C GLY A 393 -12.34 -20.62 -5.86
N TRP A 394 -12.51 -21.88 -5.44
CA TRP A 394 -12.12 -22.29 -4.09
C TRP A 394 -10.60 -22.28 -3.92
N LYS A 395 -9.87 -22.61 -4.99
CA LYS A 395 -8.40 -22.60 -4.99
C LYS A 395 -7.81 -21.19 -5.01
N THR A 396 -8.62 -20.16 -5.25
CA THR A 396 -8.18 -18.76 -5.26
C THR A 396 -8.23 -18.12 -3.88
N LEU A 397 -8.87 -18.77 -2.89
CA LEU A 397 -8.98 -18.27 -1.52
C LEU A 397 -7.66 -18.42 -0.75
N PRO A 398 -7.36 -17.51 0.21
CA PRO A 398 -6.07 -17.48 0.89
C PRO A 398 -5.79 -18.72 1.77
N PHE A 399 -6.82 -19.47 2.14
CA PHE A 399 -6.70 -20.71 2.92
C PHE A 399 -6.69 -21.98 2.05
N ALA A 400 -6.83 -21.86 0.73
CA ALA A 400 -6.96 -22.99 -0.19
C ALA A 400 -5.82 -23.99 -0.05
N ARG A 401 -4.56 -23.51 0.03
CA ARG A 401 -3.39 -24.39 0.17
C ARG A 401 -3.46 -25.28 1.40
N ARG A 402 -4.05 -24.79 2.50
CA ARG A 402 -4.17 -25.54 3.76
C ARG A 402 -5.32 -26.54 3.73
N LEU A 403 -6.42 -26.21 3.06
CA LEU A 403 -7.60 -27.09 2.99
C LEU A 403 -7.51 -28.12 1.87
N PHE A 404 -6.96 -27.74 0.72
CA PHE A 404 -6.98 -28.53 -0.52
C PHE A 404 -5.59 -28.92 -1.01
N GLY A 405 -4.51 -28.56 -0.30
CA GLY A 405 -3.12 -28.80 -0.70
C GLY A 405 -2.61 -27.88 -1.83
N GLU A 406 -3.51 -27.23 -2.56
CA GLU A 406 -3.21 -26.38 -3.71
C GLU A 406 -3.78 -24.96 -3.54
N SER A 407 -3.11 -23.97 -4.10
CA SER A 407 -3.61 -22.59 -4.19
C SER A 407 -3.19 -21.94 -5.50
N LEU A 408 -4.09 -21.18 -6.10
CA LEU A 408 -3.82 -20.42 -7.32
C LEU A 408 -3.41 -18.99 -6.98
N ASN A 409 -2.22 -18.58 -7.44
CA ASN A 409 -1.79 -17.19 -7.37
C ASN A 409 -2.39 -16.39 -8.54
N MET A 410 -3.68 -16.08 -8.42
CA MET A 410 -4.42 -15.37 -9.46
C MET A 410 -3.82 -14.01 -9.84
N PRO A 411 -3.33 -13.14 -8.92
CA PRO A 411 -2.63 -11.91 -9.29
C PRO A 411 -1.45 -12.13 -10.24
N ALA A 412 -0.71 -13.24 -10.10
CA ALA A 412 0.38 -13.57 -11.02
C ALA A 412 -0.14 -14.06 -12.37
N LEU A 413 -1.16 -14.93 -12.38
CA LEU A 413 -1.76 -15.47 -13.61
C LEU A 413 -2.45 -14.40 -14.46
N VAL A 414 -3.19 -13.48 -13.82
CA VAL A 414 -3.83 -12.33 -14.47
C VAL A 414 -2.78 -11.41 -15.07
N TYR A 415 -1.72 -11.13 -14.31
CA TYR A 415 -0.59 -10.33 -14.80
C TYR A 415 0.12 -10.98 -16.00
N GLN A 416 0.35 -12.30 -15.97
CA GLN A 416 0.96 -13.02 -17.10
C GLN A 416 0.13 -12.90 -18.38
N LYS A 417 -1.20 -12.82 -18.26
CA LYS A 417 -2.11 -12.71 -19.40
C LYS A 417 -2.24 -11.28 -19.96
N TYR A 418 -2.28 -10.26 -19.10
CA TYR A 418 -2.60 -8.88 -19.51
C TYR A 418 -1.50 -7.84 -19.25
N GLY A 419 -0.56 -8.12 -18.35
CA GLY A 419 0.44 -7.16 -17.85
C GLY A 419 1.55 -6.79 -18.83
N THR A 420 1.75 -7.54 -19.92
CA THR A 420 2.78 -7.29 -20.93
C THR A 420 2.52 -6.04 -21.78
N ILE A 421 1.26 -5.59 -21.88
CA ILE A 421 0.86 -4.54 -22.84
C ILE A 421 1.09 -3.12 -22.30
N TYR A 422 1.29 -2.96 -20.98
CA TYR A 422 1.54 -1.68 -20.33
C TYR A 422 3.00 -1.16 -20.41
N SER A 423 3.93 -1.93 -21.00
CA SER A 423 5.38 -1.65 -20.91
C SER A 423 5.89 -0.50 -21.80
N LYS A 424 5.06 0.10 -22.65
CA LYS A 424 5.53 1.07 -23.65
C LYS A 424 5.82 2.49 -23.11
N GLY A 425 5.36 2.85 -21.90
CA GLY A 425 5.53 4.21 -21.35
C GLY A 425 6.16 4.30 -19.96
N ASP A 426 6.00 3.28 -19.11
CA ASP A 426 6.56 3.26 -17.76
C ASP A 426 7.11 1.87 -17.44
N LYS A 427 8.43 1.71 -17.62
CA LYS A 427 9.17 0.44 -17.58
C LYS A 427 9.37 -0.12 -16.16
N THR A 428 8.38 0.04 -15.29
CA THR A 428 8.41 -0.52 -13.92
C THR A 428 7.29 -1.54 -13.72
N SER A 429 7.31 -2.59 -14.54
CA SER A 429 6.33 -3.66 -14.48
C SER A 429 6.62 -4.58 -13.28
N THR A 430 5.89 -4.40 -12.18
CA THR A 430 5.88 -5.35 -11.06
C THR A 430 5.16 -6.62 -11.50
N SER A 431 5.78 -7.79 -11.36
CA SER A 431 5.31 -9.11 -11.86
C SER A 431 3.99 -9.66 -11.26
N THR A 432 3.05 -8.80 -10.86
CA THR A 432 1.80 -9.13 -10.17
C THR A 432 0.73 -8.07 -10.46
N ALA A 433 -0.54 -8.50 -10.56
CA ALA A 433 -1.71 -7.64 -10.72
C ALA A 433 -2.57 -7.71 -9.45
N PRO A 434 -2.23 -6.98 -8.37
CA PRO A 434 -3.00 -7.02 -7.13
C PRO A 434 -4.31 -6.22 -7.24
N THR A 435 -5.39 -6.69 -6.59
CA THR A 435 -6.69 -6.01 -6.57
C THR A 435 -7.38 -6.18 -5.21
N SER A 436 -8.43 -5.39 -4.96
CA SER A 436 -9.25 -5.47 -3.75
C SER A 436 -9.90 -6.84 -3.60
N PHE A 437 -9.87 -7.41 -2.40
CA PHE A 437 -10.57 -8.66 -2.10
C PHE A 437 -12.09 -8.58 -2.34
N LEU A 438 -12.66 -7.37 -2.23
CA LEU A 438 -14.07 -7.08 -2.51
C LEU A 438 -14.45 -7.25 -3.99
N LEU A 439 -13.46 -7.19 -4.90
CA LEU A 439 -13.65 -7.49 -6.32
C LEU A 439 -13.13 -8.89 -6.66
N TYR A 440 -12.01 -9.28 -6.06
CA TYR A 440 -11.32 -10.54 -6.28
C TYR A 440 -12.18 -11.77 -5.96
N TYR A 441 -12.78 -11.85 -4.76
CA TYR A 441 -13.63 -13.00 -4.40
C TYR A 441 -14.85 -13.15 -5.31
N PRO A 442 -15.65 -12.10 -5.58
CA PRO A 442 -16.77 -12.24 -6.50
C PRO A 442 -16.36 -12.52 -7.94
N SER A 443 -15.15 -12.15 -8.37
CA SER A 443 -14.64 -12.49 -9.71
C SER A 443 -14.66 -14.01 -9.94
N TYR A 444 -14.21 -14.79 -8.96
CA TYR A 444 -14.03 -16.25 -9.11
C TYR A 444 -15.09 -17.10 -8.44
N LEU A 445 -15.78 -16.58 -7.42
CA LEU A 445 -16.83 -17.27 -6.67
C LEU A 445 -18.23 -16.68 -6.89
N GLY A 446 -18.37 -15.66 -7.75
CA GLY A 446 -19.64 -15.01 -8.03
C GLY A 446 -20.30 -14.40 -6.79
N TRP A 447 -21.61 -14.59 -6.66
CA TRP A 447 -22.40 -14.04 -5.54
C TRP A 447 -21.97 -14.55 -4.17
N PHE A 448 -21.51 -15.81 -4.09
CA PHE A 448 -20.96 -16.35 -2.86
C PHE A 448 -19.69 -15.62 -2.44
N GLY A 449 -18.80 -15.34 -3.40
CA GLY A 449 -17.59 -14.53 -3.17
C GLY A 449 -17.90 -13.13 -2.66
N LEU A 450 -18.94 -12.48 -3.20
CA LEU A 450 -19.42 -11.18 -2.72
C LEU A 450 -19.86 -11.26 -1.26
N PHE A 451 -20.67 -12.26 -0.91
CA PHE A 451 -21.14 -12.48 0.45
C PHE A 451 -19.99 -12.70 1.44
N VAL A 452 -19.00 -13.54 1.08
CA VAL A 452 -17.82 -13.80 1.90
C VAL A 452 -17.01 -12.52 2.10
N ALA A 453 -16.77 -11.76 1.04
CA ALA A 453 -16.00 -10.52 1.11
C ALA A 453 -16.68 -9.46 2.00
N LEU A 454 -17.98 -9.24 1.82
CA LEU A 454 -18.75 -8.31 2.66
C LEU A 454 -18.79 -8.77 4.12
N SER A 455 -18.99 -10.06 4.37
CA SER A 455 -19.00 -10.61 5.73
C SER A 455 -17.66 -10.42 6.43
N ALA A 456 -16.54 -10.69 5.75
CA ALA A 456 -15.20 -10.49 6.29
C ALA A 456 -14.95 -9.02 6.65
N LEU A 457 -15.34 -8.08 5.79
CA LEU A 457 -15.18 -6.64 6.05
C LEU A 457 -16.08 -6.16 7.21
N VAL A 458 -17.32 -6.63 7.27
CA VAL A 458 -18.27 -6.29 8.35
C VAL A 458 -17.78 -6.80 9.71
N VAL A 459 -17.27 -8.03 9.77
CA VAL A 459 -16.68 -8.60 10.99
C VAL A 459 -15.45 -7.79 11.41
N TRP A 460 -14.57 -7.46 10.46
CA TRP A 460 -13.41 -6.61 10.73
C TRP A 460 -13.80 -5.23 11.26
N ASP A 461 -14.72 -4.54 10.58
CA ASP A 461 -15.23 -3.24 10.99
C ASP A 461 -15.83 -3.28 12.38
N PHE A 462 -16.62 -4.31 12.69
CA PHE A 462 -17.22 -4.49 14.01
C PHE A 462 -16.15 -4.66 15.10
N ILE A 463 -15.20 -5.57 14.92
CA ILE A 463 -14.13 -5.84 15.90
C ILE A 463 -13.29 -4.59 16.11
N PHE A 464 -12.82 -3.97 15.03
CA PHE A 464 -11.98 -2.77 15.10
C PHE A 464 -12.70 -1.63 15.78
N SER A 465 -13.92 -1.32 15.34
CA SER A 465 -14.72 -0.22 15.89
C SER A 465 -15.05 -0.46 17.36
N PHE A 466 -15.31 -1.71 17.77
CA PHE A 466 -15.58 -2.06 19.16
C PHE A 466 -14.42 -1.70 20.10
N PHE A 467 -13.17 -1.94 19.69
CA PHE A 467 -11.99 -1.55 20.47
C PHE A 467 -11.68 -0.06 20.35
N ALA A 468 -11.82 0.52 19.16
CA ALA A 468 -11.59 1.95 18.92
C ALA A 468 -12.52 2.83 19.79
N LEU A 469 -13.77 2.42 20.01
CA LEU A 469 -14.68 3.14 20.91
C LEU A 469 -14.27 3.14 22.38
N ARG A 470 -13.51 2.13 22.82
CA ARG A 470 -13.02 1.98 24.20
C ARG A 470 -11.68 2.70 24.42
N LEU A 471 -11.11 3.26 23.36
CA LEU A 471 -9.88 4.01 23.39
C LEU A 471 -10.11 5.39 24.01
N ASP A 472 -9.09 5.88 24.71
CA ASP A 472 -9.04 7.27 25.18
C ASP A 472 -9.32 8.23 24.00
N ASP A 473 -10.19 9.22 24.24
CA ASP A 473 -10.55 10.32 23.34
C ASP A 473 -9.33 10.90 22.63
N ARG A 474 -8.25 11.10 23.38
CA ARG A 474 -7.01 11.71 22.88
C ARG A 474 -6.27 10.83 21.87
N LEU A 475 -6.55 9.54 21.84
CA LEU A 475 -5.97 8.57 20.90
C LEU A 475 -6.93 8.21 19.75
N PHE A 476 -8.12 8.80 19.70
CA PHE A 476 -9.06 8.63 18.59
C PHE A 476 -8.42 8.88 17.20
N PRO A 477 -7.53 9.89 17.01
CA PRO A 477 -6.90 10.13 15.71
C PRO A 477 -6.00 9.00 15.24
N VAL A 478 -5.38 8.27 16.18
CA VAL A 478 -4.58 7.08 15.89
C VAL A 478 -5.46 5.97 15.35
N ALA A 479 -6.58 5.68 16.02
CA ALA A 479 -7.53 4.67 15.55
C ALA A 479 -8.11 5.01 14.18
N ALA A 480 -8.42 6.29 13.94
CA ALA A 480 -8.89 6.76 12.64
C ALA A 480 -7.83 6.58 11.54
N GLY A 481 -6.57 6.94 11.81
CA GLY A 481 -5.46 6.71 10.89
C GLY A 481 -5.23 5.24 10.58
N ILE A 482 -5.26 4.36 11.60
CA ILE A 482 -5.13 2.90 11.41
C ILE A 482 -6.28 2.35 10.56
N ALA A 483 -7.52 2.78 10.83
CA ALA A 483 -8.69 2.39 10.03
C ALA A 483 -8.56 2.82 8.56
N ALA A 484 -8.11 4.06 8.32
CA ALA A 484 -7.91 4.58 6.98
C ALA A 484 -6.82 3.81 6.21
N ILE A 485 -5.67 3.57 6.84
CA ILE A 485 -4.56 2.81 6.22
C ILE A 485 -5.00 1.38 5.90
N THR A 486 -5.61 0.69 6.87
CA THR A 486 -6.04 -0.70 6.68
C THR A 486 -7.07 -0.80 5.55
N SER A 487 -7.98 0.18 5.47
CA SER A 487 -8.99 0.23 4.40
C SER A 487 -8.38 0.49 3.03
N MET A 488 -7.37 1.37 2.94
CA MET A 488 -6.61 1.60 1.71
C MET A 488 -5.89 0.32 1.25
N ASN A 489 -5.30 -0.43 2.18
CA ASN A 489 -4.69 -1.73 1.89
C ASN A 489 -5.73 -2.76 1.40
N PHE A 490 -6.93 -2.77 1.99
CA PHE A 490 -8.04 -3.60 1.50
C PHE A 490 -8.48 -3.26 0.07
N MET A 491 -8.34 -2.00 -0.37
CA MET A 491 -8.68 -1.62 -1.75
C MET A 491 -7.67 -2.11 -2.79
N SER A 492 -6.51 -2.61 -2.36
CA SER A 492 -5.41 -2.99 -3.24
C SER A 492 -4.92 -4.43 -3.04
N SER A 493 -5.44 -5.17 -2.06
CA SER A 493 -4.94 -6.51 -1.70
C SER A 493 -6.02 -7.47 -1.20
N ASP A 494 -5.67 -8.76 -1.17
CA ASP A 494 -6.45 -9.82 -0.55
C ASP A 494 -6.62 -9.60 0.97
N PHE A 495 -7.77 -10.01 1.53
CA PHE A 495 -8.13 -9.79 2.93
C PHE A 495 -7.06 -10.32 3.91
N LEU A 496 -6.62 -11.57 3.74
CA LEU A 496 -5.65 -12.16 4.67
C LEU A 496 -4.25 -11.52 4.50
N THR A 497 -3.91 -11.16 3.27
CA THR A 497 -2.67 -10.43 2.97
C THR A 497 -2.62 -9.07 3.67
N VAL A 498 -3.75 -8.37 3.77
CA VAL A 498 -3.83 -7.10 4.52
C VAL A 498 -3.65 -7.33 6.01
N LEU A 499 -4.32 -8.35 6.58
CA LEU A 499 -4.25 -8.63 8.00
C LEU A 499 -2.85 -9.04 8.46
N ILE A 500 -2.17 -9.89 7.68
CA ILE A 500 -0.86 -10.44 8.04
C ILE A 500 0.26 -9.55 7.50
N SER A 501 0.36 -9.40 6.18
CA SER A 501 1.52 -8.79 5.54
C SER A 501 1.49 -7.26 5.61
N HIS A 502 0.32 -6.63 5.56
CA HIS A 502 0.20 -5.16 5.61
C HIS A 502 -0.10 -4.64 7.01
N GLY A 503 0.03 -5.49 8.04
CA GLY A 503 -0.06 -5.08 9.43
C GLY A 503 -1.47 -4.80 9.95
N GLY A 504 -2.54 -5.13 9.23
CA GLY A 504 -3.92 -4.89 9.71
C GLY A 504 -4.15 -5.46 11.12
N ALA A 505 -3.75 -6.71 11.36
CA ALA A 505 -3.84 -7.34 12.68
C ALA A 505 -2.97 -6.65 13.73
N VAL A 506 -1.76 -6.19 13.35
CA VAL A 506 -0.88 -5.41 14.24
C VAL A 506 -1.53 -4.09 14.63
N GLY A 507 -2.19 -3.40 13.68
CA GLY A 507 -2.96 -2.19 13.95
C GLY A 507 -4.06 -2.42 14.98
N LEU A 508 -4.82 -3.52 14.84
CA LEU A 508 -5.84 -3.89 15.83
C LEU A 508 -5.22 -4.20 17.20
N LEU A 509 -4.15 -5.00 17.25
CA LEU A 509 -3.43 -5.32 18.49
C LEU A 509 -2.89 -4.06 19.17
N PHE A 510 -2.42 -3.09 18.40
CA PHE A 510 -1.96 -1.80 18.91
C PHE A 510 -3.11 -1.02 19.55
N VAL A 511 -4.27 -0.93 18.89
CA VAL A 511 -5.46 -0.29 19.49
C VAL A 511 -5.86 -0.99 20.80
N ILE A 512 -5.88 -2.33 20.81
CA ILE A 512 -6.17 -3.13 22.01
C ILE A 512 -5.16 -2.82 23.13
N ALA A 513 -3.86 -2.79 22.83
CA ALA A 513 -2.81 -2.49 23.80
C ALA A 513 -3.01 -1.12 24.46
N PHE A 514 -3.35 -0.09 23.69
CA PHE A 514 -3.61 1.24 24.25
C PHE A 514 -4.89 1.32 25.08
N VAL A 515 -5.94 0.55 24.74
CA VAL A 515 -7.12 0.41 25.60
C VAL A 515 -6.73 -0.17 26.96
N LEU A 516 -5.88 -1.20 26.98
CA LEU A 516 -5.43 -1.84 28.22
C LEU A 516 -4.52 -0.91 29.05
N LEU A 517 -3.58 -0.21 28.40
CA LEU A 517 -2.69 0.74 29.07
C LEU A 517 -3.45 1.95 29.66
N GLY A 518 -4.46 2.46 28.96
CA GLY A 518 -5.29 3.56 29.44
C GLY A 518 -6.10 3.21 30.70
N ARG A 519 -6.61 1.98 30.79
CA ARG A 519 -7.32 1.48 31.99
C ARG A 519 -6.42 1.39 33.21
N SER A 520 -5.18 0.94 33.03
CA SER A 520 -4.19 0.83 34.11
C SER A 520 -3.86 2.19 34.74
N HIS A 521 -3.77 3.25 33.92
CA HIS A 521 -3.49 4.59 34.41
C HIS A 521 -4.66 5.18 35.22
N ASN A 522 -5.90 5.01 34.76
CA ASN A 522 -7.08 5.51 35.45
C ASN A 522 -7.33 4.80 36.80
N ASN A 523 -7.07 3.49 36.87
CA ASN A 523 -7.18 2.74 38.13
C ASN A 523 -6.12 3.15 39.16
N LYS A 524 -4.92 3.54 38.73
CA LYS A 524 -3.88 4.06 39.66
C LYS A 524 -4.25 5.43 40.21
N ALA A 525 -4.83 6.30 39.38
CA ALA A 525 -5.26 7.63 39.80
C ALA A 525 -6.47 7.61 40.76
N SER A 526 -7.29 6.54 40.74
CA SER A 526 -8.41 6.37 41.68
C SER A 526 -8.01 5.74 43.02
N ILE A 527 -6.84 5.10 43.11
CA ILE A 527 -6.30 4.53 44.37
C ILE A 527 -5.47 5.56 45.14
N SER A 528 -5.00 6.62 44.46
CA SER A 528 -4.21 7.71 45.06
C SER A 528 -5.06 8.93 45.51
N ARG A 529 -6.38 8.79 45.58
CA ARG A 529 -7.32 9.75 46.20
C ARG A 529 -8.05 9.03 47.30
#